data_AF-A0A660UZF8-F1
#
_entry.id   AF-A0A660UZF8-F1
#
_cell.length_a   1.000
_cell.length_b   1.000
_cell.length_c   1.000
_cell.angle_alpha   90.00
_cell.angle_beta   90.00
_cell.angle_gamma   90.00
#
_symmetry.space_group_name_H-M   'P 1'
#
loop_
_entity.id
_entity.type
_entity.pdbx_description
1 polymer ?
#
loop_
_entity_poly.entity_id
_entity_poly.type
_entity_poly.pdbx_seq_one_letter_code
_entity_poly.pdbx_strand_id
1 'polypeptide(L)'
;MNHVPTSVFLTKGVGRHKYRLKSFEEALRQAEVAHLNLVQVSSILPPKCKIISRKAGIGRLSPGQIGFCVMARADTNEHGRLVASSVGIAIPKNCEKWGYLSEVHGHGMNRRQAEDMAEDLAAEMLGTTLGMEVDPDKAWSEKEQAYRSSGLFIKTTNITQTAKGQQNLWTTTVAVAMFLFDD
;
A
#
# COMPACT_ATOMS: atom_id res chain seq x y z
N MET A 1 -22.94 15.64 2.07
CA MET A 1 -22.57 14.27 2.50
C MET A 1 -21.08 14.27 2.80
N ASN A 2 -20.68 13.69 3.93
CA ASN A 2 -19.25 13.46 4.21
C ASN A 2 -18.85 12.14 3.55
N HIS A 3 -18.05 12.20 2.48
CA HIS A 3 -17.55 11.01 1.79
C HIS A 3 -16.35 10.46 2.56
N VAL A 4 -16.60 9.56 3.51
CA VAL A 4 -15.55 8.89 4.30
C VAL A 4 -15.65 7.38 4.03
N PRO A 5 -14.56 6.73 3.55
CA PRO A 5 -14.61 5.31 3.28
C PRO A 5 -14.67 4.50 4.57
N THR A 6 -15.48 3.44 4.56
CA THR A 6 -15.73 2.59 5.74
C THR A 6 -14.91 1.31 5.73
N SER A 7 -14.40 0.93 4.55
CA SER A 7 -13.60 -0.27 4.36
C SER A 7 -12.44 -0.02 3.40
N VAL A 8 -11.39 -0.80 3.56
CA VAL A 8 -10.24 -0.85 2.67
C VAL A 8 -9.87 -2.30 2.39
N PHE A 9 -9.43 -2.60 1.18
CA PHE A 9 -8.79 -3.88 0.89
C PHE A 9 -7.47 -3.68 0.17
N LEU A 10 -6.57 -4.63 0.37
CA LEU A 10 -5.24 -4.63 -0.21
C LEU A 10 -5.20 -5.55 -1.43
N THR A 11 -4.63 -5.06 -2.53
CA THR A 11 -4.38 -5.85 -3.73
C THR A 11 -3.03 -5.47 -4.35
N LYS A 12 -2.52 -6.32 -5.24
CA LYS A 12 -1.24 -6.13 -5.88
C LYS A 12 -1.16 -6.85 -7.21
N GLY A 13 -0.22 -6.41 -8.06
CA GLY A 13 -0.01 -7.03 -9.34
C GLY A 13 1.32 -6.66 -9.99
N VAL A 14 1.76 -7.53 -10.89
CA VAL A 14 2.88 -7.34 -11.80
C VAL A 14 2.36 -7.46 -13.23
N GLY A 15 2.83 -6.57 -14.11
CA GLY A 15 2.55 -6.60 -15.54
C GLY A 15 3.82 -6.43 -16.36
N ARG A 16 3.84 -6.98 -17.57
CA ARG A 16 5.03 -7.01 -18.42
C ARG A 16 4.70 -6.84 -19.88
N HIS A 17 5.19 -5.76 -20.46
CA HIS A 17 4.89 -5.45 -21.86
C HIS A 17 6.02 -4.65 -22.51
N LYS A 18 6.11 -4.70 -23.85
CA LYS A 18 7.03 -3.84 -24.62
C LYS A 18 6.79 -2.34 -24.44
N TYR A 19 5.62 -1.94 -23.93
CA TYR A 19 5.24 -0.54 -23.69
C TYR A 19 4.93 -0.33 -22.21
N ARG A 20 5.56 0.69 -21.62
CA ARG A 20 5.43 1.03 -20.19
C ARG A 20 3.98 1.21 -19.71
N LEU A 21 3.15 1.87 -20.53
CA LEU A 21 1.74 2.08 -20.18
C LEU A 21 0.98 0.74 -20.10
N LYS A 22 1.30 -0.18 -21.00
CA LYS A 22 0.62 -1.47 -21.08
C LYS A 22 1.11 -2.44 -19.99
N SER A 23 2.39 -2.39 -19.62
CA SER A 23 2.88 -3.14 -18.45
C SER A 23 2.21 -2.66 -17.16
N PHE A 24 1.91 -1.36 -17.05
CA PHE A 24 1.12 -0.83 -15.94
C PHE A 24 -0.33 -1.33 -15.96
N GLU A 25 -1.03 -1.29 -17.11
CA GLU A 25 -2.39 -1.82 -17.20
C GLU A 25 -2.47 -3.31 -16.88
N GLU A 26 -1.51 -4.12 -17.33
CA GLU A 26 -1.44 -5.54 -16.96
C GLU A 26 -1.22 -5.75 -15.46
N ALA A 27 -0.41 -4.89 -14.82
CA ALA A 27 -0.24 -4.93 -13.37
C ALA A 27 -1.55 -4.62 -12.64
N LEU A 28 -2.31 -3.62 -13.10
CA LEU A 28 -3.65 -3.32 -12.59
C LEU A 28 -4.65 -4.45 -12.85
N ARG A 29 -4.51 -5.16 -13.98
CA ARG A 29 -5.37 -6.29 -14.34
C ARG A 29 -5.12 -7.47 -13.43
N GLN A 30 -3.86 -7.79 -13.14
CA GLN A 30 -3.51 -8.82 -12.15
C GLN A 30 -3.96 -8.42 -10.74
N ALA A 31 -3.95 -7.11 -10.42
CA ALA A 31 -4.50 -6.56 -9.19
C ALA A 31 -6.04 -6.51 -9.16
N GLU A 32 -6.71 -6.88 -10.26
CA GLU A 32 -8.18 -6.87 -10.45
C GLU A 32 -8.84 -5.49 -10.27
N VAL A 33 -8.11 -4.40 -10.60
CA VAL A 33 -8.61 -3.02 -10.50
C VAL A 33 -8.47 -2.22 -11.80
N ALA A 34 -8.04 -2.85 -12.89
CA ALA A 34 -7.87 -2.20 -14.21
C ALA A 34 -9.18 -1.65 -14.83
N HIS A 35 -10.34 -2.16 -14.40
CA HIS A 35 -11.65 -1.74 -14.91
C HIS A 35 -12.19 -0.48 -14.23
N LEU A 36 -11.42 0.16 -13.34
CA LEU A 36 -11.82 1.34 -12.57
C LEU A 36 -11.18 2.62 -13.10
N ASN A 37 -11.82 3.76 -12.80
CA ASN A 37 -11.20 5.07 -12.88
C ASN A 37 -10.49 5.37 -11.54
N LEU A 38 -9.21 5.02 -11.44
CA LEU A 38 -8.46 5.13 -10.18
C LEU A 38 -8.09 6.59 -9.85
N VAL A 39 -8.43 7.02 -8.64
CA VAL A 39 -8.04 8.32 -8.08
C VAL A 39 -7.12 8.07 -6.89
N GLN A 40 -5.87 8.52 -7.00
CA GLN A 40 -4.95 8.45 -5.87
C GLN A 40 -5.32 9.50 -4.83
N VAL A 41 -5.45 9.07 -3.58
CA VAL A 41 -5.65 9.93 -2.40
C VAL A 41 -4.45 9.85 -1.49
N SER A 42 -4.38 10.76 -0.52
CA SER A 42 -3.33 10.75 0.50
C SER A 42 -3.49 9.59 1.48
N SER A 43 -2.52 9.47 2.40
CA SER A 43 -2.26 8.25 3.14
C SER A 43 -2.96 8.17 4.51
N ILE A 44 -4.26 8.47 4.56
CA ILE A 44 -5.07 8.42 5.80
C ILE A 44 -5.99 7.21 5.81
N LEU A 45 -5.94 6.42 6.89
CA LEU A 45 -6.92 5.37 7.16
C LEU A 45 -8.01 5.96 8.07
N PRO A 46 -9.27 6.09 7.62
CA PRO A 46 -10.31 6.71 8.45
C PRO A 46 -10.53 5.96 9.78
N PRO A 47 -11.01 6.67 10.82
CA PRO A 47 -11.46 6.04 12.05
C PRO A 47 -12.43 4.89 11.76
N LYS A 48 -12.29 3.77 12.47
CA LYS A 48 -13.13 2.56 12.35
C LYS A 48 -13.13 1.91 10.96
N CYS A 49 -12.27 2.32 10.03
CA CYS A 49 -12.18 1.73 8.71
C CYS A 49 -11.75 0.26 8.80
N LYS A 50 -12.53 -0.64 8.18
CA LYS A 50 -12.31 -2.08 8.25
C LYS A 50 -11.39 -2.54 7.12
N ILE A 51 -10.32 -3.24 7.47
CA ILE A 51 -9.53 -3.99 6.49
C ILE A 51 -10.29 -5.28 6.14
N ILE A 52 -10.76 -5.39 4.91
CA ILE A 52 -11.49 -6.56 4.42
C ILE A 52 -10.64 -7.36 3.43
N SER A 53 -11.08 -8.59 3.14
CA SER A 53 -10.38 -9.44 2.17
C SER A 53 -10.49 -8.88 0.75
N ARG A 54 -9.46 -9.13 -0.07
CA ARG A 54 -9.47 -8.78 -1.51
C ARG A 54 -10.73 -9.27 -2.22
N LYS A 55 -11.14 -10.52 -1.99
CA LYS A 55 -12.34 -11.10 -2.62
C LYS A 55 -13.61 -10.34 -2.24
N ALA A 56 -13.78 -10.00 -0.96
CA ALA A 56 -14.93 -9.24 -0.50
C ALA A 56 -14.93 -7.81 -1.07
N GLY A 57 -13.75 -7.19 -1.17
CA GLY A 57 -13.61 -5.85 -1.75
C GLY A 57 -13.91 -5.81 -3.24
N ILE A 58 -13.33 -6.72 -4.02
CA ILE A 58 -13.56 -6.82 -5.47
C ILE A 58 -15.02 -7.08 -5.80
N GLY A 59 -15.71 -7.90 -5.00
CA GLY A 59 -17.14 -8.16 -5.18
C GLY A 59 -18.04 -6.93 -5.02
N ARG A 60 -17.51 -5.80 -4.53
CA ARG A 60 -18.22 -4.53 -4.40
C ARG A 60 -17.82 -3.50 -5.45
N LEU A 61 -16.91 -3.83 -6.36
CA LEU A 61 -16.44 -2.92 -7.40
C LEU A 61 -17.30 -3.06 -8.66
N SER A 62 -17.57 -1.93 -9.32
CA SER A 62 -18.23 -1.90 -10.62
C SER A 62 -17.31 -1.34 -11.71
N PRO A 63 -17.34 -1.91 -12.95
CA PRO A 63 -16.65 -1.33 -14.11
C PRO A 63 -16.98 0.15 -14.32
N GLY A 64 -15.95 0.97 -14.53
CA GLY A 64 -16.07 2.41 -14.74
C GLY A 64 -16.24 3.24 -13.46
N GLN A 65 -16.40 2.63 -12.29
CA GLN A 65 -16.54 3.40 -11.03
C GLN A 65 -15.27 4.21 -10.74
N ILE A 66 -15.43 5.36 -10.09
CA ILE A 66 -14.30 6.10 -9.53
C ILE A 66 -13.82 5.36 -8.29
N GLY A 67 -12.61 4.80 -8.35
CA GLY A 67 -12.00 4.04 -7.26
C GLY A 67 -10.94 4.85 -6.56
N PHE A 68 -11.18 5.26 -5.32
CA PHE A 68 -10.18 5.97 -4.51
C PHE A 68 -9.18 4.98 -3.90
N CYS A 69 -7.89 5.28 -4.01
CA CYS A 69 -6.86 4.38 -3.50
C CYS A 69 -5.58 5.09 -3.09
N VAL A 70 -4.80 4.40 -2.25
CA VAL A 70 -3.37 4.66 -2.08
C VAL A 70 -2.63 3.62 -2.90
N MET A 71 -1.70 4.03 -3.75
CA MET A 71 -1.02 3.11 -4.67
C MET A 71 0.48 3.38 -4.76
N ALA A 72 1.26 2.37 -4.37
CA ALA A 72 2.65 2.28 -4.73
C ALA A 72 2.80 1.65 -6.12
N ARG A 73 3.69 2.22 -6.94
CA ARG A 73 4.00 1.75 -8.28
C ARG A 73 5.47 1.95 -8.59
N ALA A 74 6.13 0.91 -9.07
CA ALA A 74 7.47 1.00 -9.60
C ALA A 74 7.56 0.21 -10.92
N ASP A 75 8.42 0.66 -11.83
CA ASP A 75 8.65 -0.01 -13.09
C ASP A 75 10.12 0.05 -13.51
N THR A 76 10.53 -0.88 -14.36
CA THR A 76 11.89 -0.97 -14.90
C THR A 76 11.87 -1.65 -16.27
N ASN A 77 12.76 -1.24 -17.16
CA ASN A 77 13.09 -1.91 -18.42
C ASN A 77 14.51 -2.52 -18.40
N GLU A 78 15.17 -2.51 -17.25
CA GLU A 78 16.51 -3.09 -17.06
C GLU A 78 16.40 -4.59 -16.78
N HIS A 79 17.09 -5.41 -17.56
CA HIS A 79 17.10 -6.86 -17.35
C HIS A 79 17.68 -7.21 -15.97
N GLY A 80 16.97 -8.05 -15.21
CA GLY A 80 17.41 -8.52 -13.89
C GLY A 80 17.23 -7.53 -12.73
N ARG A 81 16.97 -6.24 -13.00
CA ARG A 81 16.72 -5.22 -11.97
C ARG A 81 15.53 -5.63 -11.10
N LEU A 82 15.74 -5.65 -9.79
CA LEU A 82 14.64 -5.83 -8.84
C LEU A 82 13.80 -4.55 -8.77
N VAL A 83 12.49 -4.72 -8.84
CA VAL A 83 11.49 -3.66 -8.66
C VAL A 83 10.50 -4.11 -7.60
N ALA A 84 10.11 -3.18 -6.73
CA ALA A 84 9.25 -3.43 -5.59
C ALA A 84 8.20 -2.32 -5.44
N SER A 85 6.99 -2.68 -5.05
CA SER A 85 5.94 -1.75 -4.67
C SER A 85 5.26 -2.27 -3.42
N SER A 86 5.15 -1.45 -2.39
CA SER A 86 4.52 -1.82 -1.13
C SER A 86 3.61 -0.70 -0.63
N VAL A 87 2.47 -1.08 -0.08
CA VAL A 87 1.61 -0.18 0.70
C VAL A 87 1.54 -0.71 2.12
N GLY A 88 1.92 0.11 3.09
CA GLY A 88 1.84 -0.17 4.52
C GLY A 88 0.59 0.46 5.13
N ILE A 89 0.12 -0.09 6.25
CA ILE A 89 -0.99 0.44 7.05
C ILE A 89 -0.62 0.33 8.54
N ALA A 90 -0.79 1.41 9.28
CA ALA A 90 -0.70 1.45 10.74
C ALA A 90 -2.04 1.86 11.35
N ILE A 91 -2.53 1.06 12.29
CA ILE A 91 -3.84 1.25 12.94
C ILE A 91 -3.63 1.65 14.41
N PRO A 92 -4.19 2.79 14.87
CA PRO A 92 -4.07 3.23 16.25
C PRO A 92 -4.91 2.36 17.20
N LYS A 93 -4.48 2.26 18.47
CA LYS A 93 -5.25 1.59 19.53
C LYS A 93 -6.62 2.19 19.77
N ASN A 94 -6.71 3.52 19.71
CA ASN A 94 -7.98 4.21 19.75
C ASN A 94 -8.59 4.24 18.35
N CYS A 95 -9.62 3.42 18.10
CA CYS A 95 -10.29 3.33 16.80
C CYS A 95 -11.11 4.59 16.43
N GLU A 96 -11.29 5.54 17.36
CA GLU A 96 -11.86 6.86 17.08
C GLU A 96 -10.85 7.80 16.40
N LYS A 97 -9.55 7.47 16.43
CA LYS A 97 -8.50 8.19 15.70
C LYS A 97 -8.26 7.56 14.33
N TRP A 98 -7.72 8.35 13.40
CA TRP A 98 -7.31 7.87 12.09
C TRP A 98 -5.98 7.11 12.19
N GLY A 99 -5.81 6.14 11.28
CA GLY A 99 -4.52 5.50 11.02
C GLY A 99 -3.81 6.12 9.83
N TYR A 100 -2.67 5.56 9.47
CA TYR A 100 -1.87 5.98 8.33
C TYR A 100 -1.64 4.83 7.35
N LEU A 101 -1.57 5.19 6.08
CA LEU A 101 -0.99 4.36 5.04
C LEU A 101 0.38 4.92 4.67
N SER A 102 1.18 4.13 3.96
CA SER A 102 2.45 4.56 3.38
C SER A 102 2.64 3.90 2.01
N GLU A 103 3.50 4.48 1.19
CA GLU A 103 3.85 3.95 -0.13
C GLU A 103 5.37 3.80 -0.27
N VAL A 104 5.81 2.62 -0.70
CA VAL A 104 7.21 2.36 -1.03
C VAL A 104 7.32 1.98 -2.51
N HIS A 105 8.09 2.78 -3.25
CA HIS A 105 8.39 2.61 -4.66
C HIS A 105 9.87 2.25 -4.79
N GLY A 106 10.19 0.96 -4.86
CA GLY A 106 11.54 0.47 -4.67
C GLY A 106 12.21 -0.09 -5.92
N HIS A 107 13.53 0.10 -6.02
CA HIS A 107 14.40 -0.60 -6.96
C HIS A 107 15.60 -1.18 -6.22
N GLY A 108 16.01 -2.40 -6.55
CA GLY A 108 17.12 -3.08 -5.87
C GLY A 108 16.76 -3.64 -4.49
N MET A 109 15.51 -3.48 -4.05
CA MET A 109 15.00 -4.00 -2.77
C MET A 109 14.35 -5.36 -2.96
N ASN A 110 14.61 -6.28 -2.04
CA ASN A 110 13.87 -7.53 -1.97
C ASN A 110 12.49 -7.32 -1.31
N ARG A 111 11.66 -8.37 -1.29
CA ARG A 111 10.30 -8.30 -0.74
C ARG A 111 10.29 -7.86 0.71
N ARG A 112 11.07 -8.51 1.57
CA ARG A 112 11.09 -8.24 3.01
C ARG A 112 11.51 -6.80 3.31
N GLN A 113 12.53 -6.29 2.62
CA GLN A 113 12.97 -4.89 2.78
C GLN A 113 11.86 -3.89 2.44
N ALA A 114 11.06 -4.16 1.40
CA ALA A 114 9.95 -3.29 1.02
C ALA A 114 8.71 -3.46 1.92
N GLU A 115 8.50 -4.66 2.47
CA GLU A 115 7.46 -4.94 3.47
C GLU A 115 7.75 -4.17 4.76
N ASP A 116 8.95 -4.37 5.32
CA ASP A 116 9.42 -3.71 6.54
C ASP A 116 9.33 -2.19 6.35
N MET A 117 10.02 -1.62 5.35
CA MET A 117 10.02 -0.16 5.09
C MET A 117 8.62 0.46 4.98
N ALA A 118 7.64 -0.25 4.40
CA ALA A 118 6.30 0.29 4.29
C ALA A 118 5.58 0.30 5.65
N GLU A 119 5.67 -0.78 6.43
CA GLU A 119 5.11 -0.80 7.78
C GLU A 119 5.78 0.25 8.69
N ASP A 120 7.09 0.41 8.57
CA ASP A 120 7.89 1.40 9.31
C ASP A 120 7.40 2.81 9.07
N LEU A 121 7.29 3.19 7.79
CA LEU A 121 6.83 4.52 7.41
C LEU A 121 5.41 4.79 7.91
N ALA A 122 4.51 3.82 7.81
CA ALA A 122 3.14 3.97 8.29
C ALA A 122 3.10 4.13 9.83
N ALA A 123 3.90 3.35 10.55
CA ALA A 123 3.99 3.41 12.01
C ALA A 123 4.61 4.73 12.48
N GLU A 124 5.67 5.19 11.81
CA GLU A 124 6.34 6.46 12.11
C GLU A 124 5.41 7.65 11.88
N MET A 125 4.73 7.72 10.73
CA MET A 125 3.76 8.77 10.45
C MET A 125 2.64 8.80 11.50
N LEU A 126 2.10 7.65 11.89
CA LEU A 126 1.10 7.61 12.94
C LEU A 126 1.69 7.99 14.33
N GLY A 127 2.90 7.55 14.65
CA GLY A 127 3.60 7.88 15.91
C GLY A 127 3.79 9.38 16.10
N THR A 128 4.19 10.11 15.06
CA THR A 128 4.34 11.58 15.13
C THR A 128 3.03 12.27 15.51
N THR A 129 1.88 11.80 14.99
CA THR A 129 0.57 12.37 15.36
C THR A 129 0.12 12.05 16.78
N LEU A 130 0.73 11.04 17.41
CA LEU A 130 0.48 10.65 18.79
C LEU A 130 1.50 11.26 19.76
N GLY A 131 2.40 12.13 19.28
CA GLY A 131 3.43 12.79 20.08
C GLY A 131 4.62 11.89 20.43
N MET A 132 4.83 10.81 19.67
CA MET A 132 6.05 10.01 19.81
C MET A 132 7.17 10.60 18.97
N GLU A 133 8.26 10.97 19.61
CA GLU A 133 9.54 11.22 18.94
C GLU A 133 10.32 9.92 18.96
N VAL A 134 10.45 9.29 17.79
CA VAL A 134 11.31 8.12 17.62
C VAL A 134 12.55 8.57 16.88
N ASP A 135 13.70 8.27 17.47
CA ASP A 135 15.00 8.55 16.87
C ASP A 135 15.09 7.91 15.48
N PRO A 136 15.26 8.72 14.40
CA PRO A 136 15.30 8.22 13.04
C PRO A 136 16.46 7.25 12.80
N ASP A 137 17.54 7.32 13.58
CA ASP A 137 18.75 6.52 13.40
C ASP A 137 18.66 5.11 13.99
N LYS A 138 17.59 4.79 14.74
CA LYS A 138 17.40 3.45 15.32
C LYS A 138 17.01 2.41 14.28
N ALA A 139 17.51 1.18 14.47
CA ALA A 139 17.12 0.04 13.66
C ALA A 139 15.61 -0.27 13.81
N TRP A 140 14.97 -0.75 12.74
CA TRP A 140 13.54 -1.06 12.75
C TRP A 140 13.14 -1.98 13.89
N SER A 141 13.89 -3.03 14.17
CA SER A 141 13.58 -3.96 15.28
C SER A 141 13.45 -3.25 16.63
N GLU A 142 14.23 -2.18 16.85
CA GLU A 142 14.16 -1.38 18.06
C GLU A 142 12.98 -0.41 18.02
N LYS A 143 12.72 0.24 16.87
CA LYS A 143 11.55 1.08 16.66
C LYS A 143 10.25 0.29 16.83
N GLU A 144 10.16 -0.88 16.21
CA GLU A 144 9.04 -1.81 16.30
C GLU A 144 8.81 -2.27 17.74
N GLN A 145 9.87 -2.64 18.47
CA GLN A 145 9.76 -2.96 19.89
C GLN A 145 9.28 -1.77 20.71
N ALA A 146 9.80 -0.56 20.46
CA ALA A 146 9.34 0.65 21.13
C ALA A 146 7.86 0.94 20.83
N TYR A 147 7.43 0.82 19.57
CA TYR A 147 6.04 1.00 19.16
C TYR A 147 5.11 -0.06 19.75
N ARG A 148 5.50 -1.34 19.73
CA ARG A 148 4.74 -2.44 20.34
C ARG A 148 4.64 -2.27 21.87
N SER A 149 5.74 -1.86 22.51
CA SER A 149 5.79 -1.64 23.97
C SER A 149 5.05 -0.38 24.41
N SER A 150 4.94 0.63 23.54
CA SER A 150 4.20 1.87 23.83
C SER A 150 2.70 1.63 24.01
N GLY A 151 2.17 0.52 23.49
CA GLY A 151 0.75 0.22 23.51
C GLY A 151 -0.12 1.19 22.71
N LEU A 152 0.47 2.01 21.82
CA LEU A 152 -0.22 3.03 21.04
C LEU A 152 -0.83 2.51 19.73
N PHE A 153 -0.35 1.36 19.23
CA PHE A 153 -0.78 0.76 17.97
C PHE A 153 -1.45 -0.58 18.22
N ILE A 154 -2.50 -0.90 17.44
CA ILE A 154 -3.09 -2.24 17.45
C ILE A 154 -2.26 -3.18 16.60
N LYS A 155 -1.91 -2.71 15.39
CA LYS A 155 -1.45 -3.55 14.31
C LYS A 155 -0.86 -2.72 13.17
N THR A 156 0.23 -3.21 12.60
CA THR A 156 0.69 -2.85 11.27
C THR A 156 0.40 -3.99 10.30
N THR A 157 0.27 -3.67 9.02
CA THR A 157 0.17 -4.65 7.94
C THR A 157 0.59 -4.03 6.62
N ASN A 158 0.90 -4.84 5.63
CA ASN A 158 1.26 -4.34 4.30
C ASN A 158 0.75 -5.24 3.18
N ILE A 159 0.90 -4.74 1.94
CA ILE A 159 0.84 -5.55 0.74
C ILE A 159 2.02 -5.21 -0.18
N THR A 160 2.88 -6.20 -0.45
CA THR A 160 4.08 -5.99 -1.26
C THR A 160 4.10 -6.84 -2.53
N GLN A 161 4.39 -6.21 -3.65
CA GLN A 161 4.74 -6.86 -4.91
C GLN A 161 6.19 -6.62 -5.26
N THR A 162 6.87 -7.67 -5.71
CA THR A 162 8.20 -7.57 -6.31
C THR A 162 8.24 -8.27 -7.65
N ALA A 163 9.17 -7.86 -8.50
CA ALA A 163 9.48 -8.54 -9.74
C ALA A 163 10.94 -8.28 -10.16
N LYS A 164 11.47 -9.13 -11.04
CA LYS A 164 12.70 -8.86 -11.78
C LYS A 164 12.36 -8.35 -13.17
N GLY A 165 13.08 -7.34 -13.63
CA GLY A 165 13.03 -6.84 -14.99
C GLY A 165 13.35 -7.95 -16.01
N GLN A 166 12.61 -7.98 -17.11
CA GLN A 166 12.79 -8.96 -18.18
C GLN A 166 13.40 -8.29 -19.40
N GLN A 167 14.17 -9.04 -20.18
CA GLN A 167 14.83 -8.51 -21.36
C GLN A 167 13.77 -8.03 -22.37
N ASN A 168 13.98 -6.85 -22.96
CA ASN A 168 13.11 -6.24 -23.97
C ASN A 168 11.67 -5.92 -23.51
N LEU A 169 11.39 -5.94 -22.20
CA LEU A 169 10.07 -5.64 -21.64
C LEU A 169 10.18 -4.61 -20.52
N TRP A 170 9.17 -3.76 -20.40
CA TRP A 170 8.87 -3.08 -19.15
C TRP A 170 8.25 -4.08 -18.19
N THR A 171 8.74 -4.11 -16.96
CA THR A 171 8.11 -4.79 -15.83
C THR A 171 7.60 -3.74 -14.86
N THR A 172 6.31 -3.76 -14.54
CA THR A 172 5.68 -2.86 -13.58
C THR A 172 5.13 -3.65 -12.42
N THR A 173 5.37 -3.20 -11.20
CA THR A 173 4.72 -3.69 -9.99
C THR A 173 3.79 -2.62 -9.43
N VAL A 174 2.67 -3.05 -8.86
CA VAL A 174 1.73 -2.21 -8.12
C VAL A 174 1.36 -2.88 -6.80
N ALA A 175 1.20 -2.06 -5.77
CA ALA A 175 0.57 -2.40 -4.51
C ALA A 175 -0.49 -1.32 -4.23
N VAL A 176 -1.70 -1.74 -3.89
CA VAL A 176 -2.87 -0.84 -3.85
C VAL A 176 -3.69 -1.11 -2.59
N ALA A 177 -4.00 -0.05 -1.86
CA ALA A 177 -5.07 -0.02 -0.86
C ALA A 177 -6.28 0.67 -1.46
N MET A 178 -7.32 -0.10 -1.78
CA MET A 178 -8.55 0.39 -2.39
C MET A 178 -9.58 0.71 -1.30
N PHE A 179 -10.08 1.94 -1.31
CA PHE A 179 -11.13 2.37 -0.41
C PHE A 179 -12.52 2.05 -0.96
N LEU A 180 -13.43 1.72 -0.04
CA LEU A 180 -14.83 1.43 -0.32
C LEU A 180 -15.70 2.29 0.58
N PHE A 181 -16.78 2.78 -0.01
CA PHE A 181 -17.80 3.55 0.67
C PHE A 181 -19.03 2.65 0.79
N ASP A 182 -19.67 2.68 1.96
CA ASP A 182 -21.02 2.14 2.09
C ASP A 182 -22.00 3.21 1.60
N ASP A 183 -23.12 2.79 1.01
CA ASP A 183 -24.20 3.67 0.55
C ASP A 183 -24.95 4.32 1.73
#